data_AF-A0AA85F874-F1
#
_entry.id   AF-A0AA85F874-F1
#
_cell.length_a   1.000
_cell.length_b   1.000
_cell.length_c   1.000
_cell.angle_alpha   90.00
_cell.angle_beta   90.00
_cell.angle_gamma   90.00
#
_symmetry.space_group_name_H-M   'P 1'
#
loop_
_entity.id
_entity.type
_entity.pdbx_description
1 polymer ?
#
loop_
_entity_poly.entity_id
_entity_poly.type
_entity_poly.pdbx_seq_one_letter_code
_entity_poly.pdbx_strand_id
1 'polypeptide(L)'
;MGSEGLIGLGLKEEDAKLLMQLLECGCRMKTILAFASSKLLRPLTSSEIKILRNQVFPGSKELSDVLDEIRKDSIVFVEQCDCEITQVSLSHYEHIELYKRFPEVLSFSVTYNVSLVGLTIFQIAVTDGLLRTRPIMFSLHSTEQTENLCILLKHFREIFKDVSSTLTVAVDCPVSRPELVQESFPTARIVLSSSYVRKVFKRKFKNPIANNIFAELVSTLCPNKFKCNLQKMKKLDSKVYDYITEHWIPIKEMWVPAFLQDVVTLGTKVNGVVKCVHPHIREALKKHDSLKDCLIALHKEAKRSCNFLQNEGSFRLLKHKRFNVDEKLHEFLNQLTDYASDKTYNDIVRESDITIEQVEDDFIFCSDDGNSYRVDRNNGVCTCSLNSVELLPCRHLIKVHFSVGLHTGTPCRYPRWSRSHNLQPLSTALKRDKQVDVSSAMAMVIGKLKMLQDQCSPTVVFETVNRINAIIEESAIENLCISSTSSDLF
;
A
#
# COMPACT_ATOMS: atom_id res chain seq x y z
N MET A 1 -37.00 15.35 -1.33
CA MET A 1 -38.26 14.98 -0.63
C MET A 1 -37.86 14.54 0.78
N GLY A 2 -38.39 15.15 1.85
CA GLY A 2 -38.12 14.74 3.23
C GLY A 2 -38.99 13.57 3.69
N SER A 3 -38.80 13.07 4.92
CA SER A 3 -39.63 12.01 5.53
C SER A 3 -41.13 12.33 5.46
N GLU A 4 -41.49 13.61 5.55
CA GLU A 4 -42.87 14.13 5.44
C GLU A 4 -43.53 13.80 4.09
N GLY A 5 -42.78 13.79 2.98
CA GLY A 5 -43.31 13.42 1.67
C GLY A 5 -43.55 11.92 1.51
N LEU A 6 -42.80 11.09 2.24
CA LEU A 6 -42.96 9.63 2.27
C LEU A 6 -44.09 9.20 3.21
N ILE A 7 -44.35 9.96 4.27
CA ILE A 7 -45.54 9.79 5.12
C ILE A 7 -46.81 10.02 4.29
N GLY A 8 -46.78 10.96 3.33
CA GLY A 8 -47.85 11.18 2.35
C GLY A 8 -48.14 9.98 1.42
N LEU A 9 -47.24 8.99 1.34
CA LEU A 9 -47.44 7.72 0.62
C LEU A 9 -48.04 6.61 1.51
N GLY A 10 -48.41 6.93 2.76
CA GLY A 10 -49.01 5.99 3.70
C GLY A 10 -48.01 5.19 4.53
N LEU A 11 -46.73 5.58 4.54
CA LEU A 11 -45.72 4.98 5.41
C LEU A 11 -45.83 5.53 6.83
N LYS A 12 -45.67 4.64 7.82
CA LYS A 12 -45.43 5.05 9.20
C LYS A 12 -44.09 5.80 9.27
N GLU A 13 -43.96 6.72 10.22
CA GLU A 13 -42.77 7.57 10.35
C GLU A 13 -41.46 6.76 10.46
N GLU A 14 -41.48 5.63 11.17
CA GLU A 14 -40.34 4.72 11.30
C GLU A 14 -39.99 4.01 9.98
N ASP A 15 -41.00 3.53 9.25
CA ASP A 15 -40.83 2.89 7.95
C ASP A 15 -40.37 3.90 6.88
N ALA A 16 -40.77 5.17 6.98
CA ALA A 16 -40.31 6.25 6.12
C ALA A 16 -38.83 6.60 6.37
N LYS A 17 -38.40 6.63 7.64
CA LYS A 17 -36.97 6.79 8.00
C LYS A 17 -36.13 5.62 7.49
N LEU A 18 -36.64 4.40 7.61
CA LEU A 18 -35.94 3.20 7.14
C LEU A 18 -35.86 3.15 5.60
N LEU A 19 -36.92 3.53 4.88
CA LEU A 19 -36.90 3.64 3.42
C LEU A 19 -35.88 4.69 2.95
N MET A 20 -35.77 5.82 3.65
CA MET A 20 -34.75 6.83 3.36
C MET A 20 -33.34 6.25 3.52
N GLN A 21 -33.07 5.53 4.60
CA GLN A 21 -31.80 4.84 4.79
C GLN A 21 -31.53 3.80 3.70
N LEU A 22 -32.53 3.03 3.27
CA LEU A 22 -32.38 2.06 2.17
C LEU A 22 -32.08 2.75 0.82
N LEU A 23 -32.72 3.89 0.56
CA LEU A 23 -32.47 4.70 -0.64
C LEU A 23 -31.07 5.31 -0.62
N GLU A 24 -30.62 5.77 0.55
CA GLU A 24 -29.30 6.37 0.84
C GLU A 24 -28.15 5.35 0.77
N CYS A 25 -28.33 4.16 1.36
CA CYS A 25 -27.33 3.09 1.39
C CYS A 25 -27.14 2.39 0.03
N GLY A 26 -27.84 2.84 -1.03
CA GLY A 26 -27.65 2.28 -2.36
C GLY A 26 -28.18 0.85 -2.51
N CYS A 27 -29.13 0.42 -1.66
CA CYS A 27 -29.65 -0.95 -1.66
C CYS A 27 -30.16 -1.38 -3.05
N ARG A 28 -30.03 -2.68 -3.36
CA ARG A 28 -30.46 -3.24 -4.65
C ARG A 28 -31.95 -2.97 -4.87
N MET A 29 -32.32 -2.66 -6.11
CA MET A 29 -33.70 -2.32 -6.49
C MET A 29 -34.72 -3.37 -6.00
N LYS A 30 -34.38 -4.66 -6.07
CA LYS A 30 -35.24 -5.75 -5.57
C LYS A 30 -35.51 -5.64 -4.05
N THR A 31 -34.52 -5.25 -3.26
CA THR A 31 -34.64 -5.11 -1.80
C THR A 31 -35.53 -3.91 -1.44
N ILE A 32 -35.32 -2.78 -2.11
CA ILE A 32 -36.14 -1.58 -1.92
C ILE A 32 -37.58 -1.87 -2.36
N LEU A 33 -37.77 -2.57 -3.49
CA LEU A 33 -39.08 -3.00 -3.97
C LEU A 33 -39.76 -3.95 -2.98
N ALA A 34 -39.04 -4.93 -2.42
CA ALA A 34 -39.59 -5.87 -1.45
C ALA A 34 -39.99 -5.17 -0.16
N PHE A 35 -39.14 -4.27 0.36
CA PHE A 35 -39.44 -3.45 1.52
C PHE A 35 -40.67 -2.58 1.28
N ALA A 36 -40.66 -1.81 0.18
CA ALA A 36 -41.76 -0.95 -0.22
C ALA A 36 -43.07 -1.75 -0.37
N SER A 37 -43.04 -2.90 -1.04
CA SER A 37 -44.21 -3.75 -1.25
C SER A 37 -44.74 -4.39 0.04
N SER A 38 -43.90 -4.56 1.06
CA SER A 38 -44.30 -5.10 2.36
C SER A 38 -44.94 -4.07 3.29
N LYS A 39 -44.78 -2.77 2.99
CA LYS A 39 -45.19 -1.66 3.87
C LYS A 39 -46.17 -0.69 3.23
N LEU A 40 -46.18 -0.59 1.90
CA LEU A 40 -47.09 0.27 1.15
C LEU A 40 -48.29 -0.54 0.65
N LEU A 41 -49.46 0.11 0.64
CA LEU A 41 -50.69 -0.46 0.07
C LEU A 41 -50.57 -0.72 -1.43
N ARG A 42 -49.69 0.01 -2.13
CA ARG A 42 -49.38 -0.18 -3.54
C ARG A 42 -47.89 -0.48 -3.70
N PRO A 43 -47.52 -1.54 -4.43
CA PRO A 43 -46.13 -1.79 -4.78
C PRO A 43 -45.60 -0.67 -5.68
N LEU A 44 -44.44 -0.11 -5.32
CA LEU A 44 -43.74 0.86 -6.16
C LEU A 44 -43.13 0.16 -7.37
N THR A 45 -43.07 0.85 -8.50
CA THR A 45 -42.34 0.40 -9.69
C THR A 45 -40.86 0.78 -9.59
N SER A 46 -40.01 0.11 -10.37
CA SER A 46 -38.58 0.43 -10.46
C SER A 46 -38.33 1.88 -10.91
N SER A 47 -39.21 2.41 -11.76
CA SER A 47 -39.15 3.79 -12.26
C SER A 47 -39.49 4.80 -11.15
N GLU A 48 -40.50 4.52 -10.34
CA GLU A 48 -40.90 5.37 -9.20
C GLU A 48 -39.81 5.40 -8.12
N ILE A 49 -39.12 4.29 -7.85
CA ILE A 49 -37.98 4.27 -6.91
C ILE A 49 -36.80 5.11 -7.43
N LYS A 50 -36.51 5.07 -8.74
CA LYS A 50 -35.47 5.92 -9.33
C LYS A 50 -35.82 7.41 -9.21
N ILE A 51 -37.08 7.75 -9.46
CA ILE A 51 -37.59 9.12 -9.28
C ILE A 51 -37.48 9.55 -7.81
N LEU A 52 -37.91 8.69 -6.86
CA LEU A 52 -37.79 8.96 -5.43
C LEU A 52 -36.33 9.16 -5.01
N ARG A 53 -35.41 8.30 -5.47
CA ARG A 53 -33.98 8.44 -5.19
C ARG A 53 -33.42 9.78 -5.72
N ASN A 54 -33.79 10.16 -6.95
CA ASN A 54 -33.37 11.43 -7.55
C ASN A 54 -34.02 12.67 -6.90
N GLN A 55 -35.24 12.53 -6.38
CA GLN A 55 -35.95 13.61 -5.66
C GLN A 55 -35.45 13.78 -4.22
N VAL A 56 -34.96 12.70 -3.60
CA VAL A 56 -34.32 12.75 -2.28
C VAL A 56 -32.89 13.29 -2.43
N PHE A 57 -32.16 12.91 -3.47
CA PHE A 57 -30.78 13.33 -3.70
C PHE A 57 -30.53 13.78 -5.16
N PRO A 58 -30.89 15.01 -5.53
CA PRO A 58 -30.65 15.53 -6.87
C PRO A 58 -29.14 15.57 -7.16
N GLY A 59 -28.68 14.84 -8.18
CA GLY A 59 -27.28 14.88 -8.64
C GLY A 59 -26.27 14.04 -7.85
N SER A 60 -26.73 13.17 -6.94
CA SER A 60 -25.83 12.24 -6.26
C SER A 60 -25.36 11.16 -7.25
N LYS A 61 -24.04 11.09 -7.50
CA LYS A 61 -23.44 9.96 -8.24
C LYS A 61 -23.85 8.64 -7.60
N GLU A 62 -24.18 7.64 -8.42
CA GLU A 62 -24.35 6.28 -7.92
C GLU A 62 -23.00 5.73 -7.46
N LEU A 63 -23.01 4.73 -6.58
CA LEU A 63 -21.77 4.09 -6.12
C LEU A 63 -20.97 3.49 -7.29
N SER A 64 -21.67 2.96 -8.30
CA SER A 64 -21.08 2.52 -9.57
C SER A 64 -20.30 3.63 -10.26
N ASP A 65 -20.89 4.83 -10.40
CA ASP A 65 -20.23 5.98 -11.04
C ASP A 65 -18.96 6.39 -10.29
N VAL A 66 -18.99 6.34 -8.95
CA VAL A 66 -17.83 6.65 -8.11
C VAL A 66 -16.74 5.60 -8.30
N LEU A 67 -17.09 4.32 -8.29
CA LEU A 67 -16.13 3.24 -8.53
C LEU A 67 -15.52 3.34 -9.93
N ASP A 68 -16.31 3.67 -10.95
CA ASP A 68 -15.83 3.84 -12.32
C ASP A 68 -14.94 5.07 -12.47
N GLU A 69 -15.19 6.14 -11.72
CA GLU A 69 -14.29 7.29 -11.65
C GLU A 69 -12.95 6.94 -11.00
N ILE A 70 -12.95 6.16 -9.91
CA ILE A 70 -11.73 5.71 -9.24
C ILE A 70 -10.94 4.73 -10.12
N ARG A 71 -11.62 3.86 -10.89
CA ARG A 71 -10.97 2.91 -11.81
C ARG A 71 -10.19 3.56 -12.95
N LYS A 72 -10.39 4.86 -13.22
CA LYS A 72 -9.66 5.58 -14.27
C LYS A 72 -8.16 5.67 -14.01
N ASP A 73 -7.75 5.65 -12.76
CA ASP A 73 -6.35 5.82 -12.32
C ASP A 73 -5.96 4.83 -11.21
N SER A 74 -6.81 3.85 -10.92
CA SER A 74 -6.61 2.87 -9.86
C SER A 74 -7.13 1.48 -10.24
N ILE A 75 -6.53 0.45 -9.65
CA ILE A 75 -7.13 -0.88 -9.58
C ILE A 75 -8.05 -0.92 -8.36
N VAL A 76 -9.30 -1.35 -8.56
CA VAL A 76 -10.32 -1.41 -7.51
C VAL A 76 -10.95 -2.80 -7.47
N PHE A 77 -10.89 -3.43 -6.30
CA PHE A 77 -11.58 -4.67 -5.98
C PHE A 77 -12.77 -4.40 -5.07
N VAL A 78 -13.88 -5.07 -5.34
CA VAL A 78 -15.13 -4.94 -4.57
C VAL A 78 -15.61 -6.33 -4.22
N GLU A 79 -15.76 -6.58 -2.92
CA GLU A 79 -16.25 -7.83 -2.38
C GLU A 79 -17.65 -7.63 -1.81
N GLN A 80 -18.51 -8.62 -2.05
CA GLN A 80 -19.92 -8.55 -1.72
C GLN A 80 -20.39 -9.85 -1.06
N CYS A 81 -21.18 -9.71 0.01
CA CYS A 81 -21.91 -10.82 0.63
C CYS A 81 -23.38 -10.43 0.69
N ASP A 82 -24.28 -11.31 0.27
CA ASP A 82 -25.74 -11.10 0.34
C ASP A 82 -26.23 -9.75 -0.18
N CYS A 83 -25.61 -9.25 -1.26
CA CYS A 83 -25.89 -7.96 -1.90
C CYS A 83 -25.32 -6.71 -1.21
N GLU A 84 -24.64 -6.86 -0.08
CA GLU A 84 -23.95 -5.77 0.61
C GLU A 84 -22.46 -5.77 0.29
N ILE A 85 -21.89 -4.59 0.13
CA ILE A 85 -20.44 -4.45 -0.08
C ILE A 85 -19.77 -4.60 1.28
N THR A 86 -18.97 -5.65 1.41
CA THR A 86 -18.25 -5.96 2.65
C THR A 86 -16.87 -5.32 2.66
N GLN A 87 -16.25 -5.21 1.49
CA GLN A 87 -14.90 -4.68 1.34
C GLN A 87 -14.71 -3.99 -0.02
N VAL A 88 -14.02 -2.84 0.00
CA VAL A 88 -13.53 -2.17 -1.21
C VAL A 88 -12.04 -1.90 -1.04
N SER A 89 -11.23 -2.52 -1.88
CA SER A 89 -9.77 -2.30 -1.89
C SER A 89 -9.36 -1.53 -3.13
N LEU A 90 -8.45 -0.56 -2.97
CA LEU A 90 -7.98 0.26 -4.09
C LEU A 90 -6.49 0.59 -3.98
N SER A 91 -5.83 0.65 -5.14
CA SER A 91 -4.45 1.09 -5.31
C SER A 91 -4.33 1.87 -6.62
N HIS A 92 -3.78 3.08 -6.55
CA HIS A 92 -3.49 3.90 -7.72
C HIS A 92 -2.33 3.32 -8.53
N TYR A 93 -2.25 3.59 -9.82
CA TYR A 93 -1.13 3.12 -10.64
C TYR A 93 0.24 3.63 -10.13
N GLU A 94 0.30 4.86 -9.63
CA GLU A 94 1.50 5.43 -9.02
C GLU A 94 1.90 4.70 -7.73
N HIS A 95 0.93 4.16 -6.98
CA HIS A 95 1.21 3.33 -5.81
C HIS A 95 1.80 1.98 -6.18
N ILE A 96 1.38 1.40 -7.31
CA ILE A 96 1.93 0.15 -7.84
C ILE A 96 3.39 0.36 -8.23
N GLU A 97 3.70 1.43 -8.94
CA GLU A 97 5.09 1.80 -9.25
C GLU A 97 5.90 2.11 -7.99
N LEU A 98 5.29 2.72 -6.98
CA LEU A 98 5.95 2.99 -5.72
C LEU A 98 6.34 1.71 -4.98
N TYR A 99 5.48 0.68 -4.99
CA TYR A 99 5.82 -0.62 -4.43
C TYR A 99 6.96 -1.30 -5.19
N LYS A 100 6.91 -1.33 -6.52
CA LYS A 100 8.00 -1.89 -7.35
C LYS A 100 9.34 -1.21 -7.05
N ARG A 101 9.31 0.08 -6.75
CA ARG A 101 10.49 0.89 -6.48
C ARG A 101 11.07 0.72 -5.08
N PHE A 102 10.22 0.45 -4.08
CA PHE A 102 10.60 0.29 -2.68
C PHE A 102 9.90 -0.92 -2.04
N PRO A 103 10.15 -2.15 -2.53
CA PRO A 103 9.41 -3.34 -2.10
C PRO A 103 9.88 -3.89 -0.76
N GLU A 104 11.04 -3.45 -0.25
CA GLU A 104 11.80 -4.18 0.77
C GLU A 104 11.10 -4.23 2.13
N VAL A 105 10.39 -3.15 2.50
CA VAL A 105 9.73 -3.03 3.80
C VAL A 105 8.29 -2.56 3.62
N LEU A 106 7.36 -3.46 3.95
CA LEU A 106 5.92 -3.20 3.99
C LEU A 106 5.43 -2.96 5.41
N SER A 107 4.37 -2.17 5.52
CA SER A 107 3.68 -1.94 6.77
C SER A 107 2.17 -2.05 6.60
N PHE A 108 1.55 -2.85 7.47
CA PHE A 108 0.11 -3.10 7.52
C PHE A 108 -0.46 -2.42 8.74
N SER A 109 -1.44 -1.55 8.54
CA SER A 109 -2.07 -0.81 9.62
C SER A 109 -3.58 -0.79 9.46
N VAL A 110 -4.27 -0.66 10.59
CA VAL A 110 -5.74 -0.66 10.64
C VAL A 110 -6.23 0.49 11.51
N THR A 111 -7.28 1.17 11.07
CA THR A 111 -8.03 2.11 11.90
C THR A 111 -9.51 1.77 11.88
N TYR A 112 -10.06 1.68 13.08
CA TYR A 112 -11.44 1.35 13.32
C TYR A 112 -12.28 2.61 13.47
N ASN A 113 -13.57 2.50 13.14
CA ASN A 113 -14.55 3.57 13.29
C ASN A 113 -14.07 4.88 12.64
N VAL A 114 -13.65 4.79 11.37
CA VAL A 114 -13.13 5.94 10.62
C VAL A 114 -14.22 6.86 10.09
N SER A 115 -15.47 6.41 10.07
CA SER A 115 -16.64 7.13 9.57
C SER A 115 -17.81 7.03 10.54
N LEU A 116 -18.87 7.81 10.32
CA LEU A 116 -20.08 7.81 11.15
C LEU A 116 -20.84 6.46 11.09
N VAL A 117 -20.68 5.73 9.99
CA VAL A 117 -21.21 4.36 9.81
C VAL A 117 -20.30 3.26 10.33
N GLY A 118 -19.22 3.61 11.05
CA GLY A 118 -18.38 2.63 11.74
C GLY A 118 -17.45 1.83 10.84
N LEU A 119 -17.11 2.33 9.63
CA LEU A 119 -16.20 1.61 8.72
C LEU A 119 -14.81 1.43 9.35
N THR A 120 -14.13 0.38 8.93
CA THR A 120 -12.72 0.12 9.23
C THR A 120 -11.89 0.32 7.97
N ILE A 121 -10.74 0.98 8.09
CA ILE A 121 -9.77 1.10 7.01
C ILE A 121 -8.51 0.30 7.32
N PHE A 122 -8.11 -0.54 6.38
CA PHE A 122 -6.77 -1.10 6.30
C PHE A 122 -5.94 -0.26 5.34
N GLN A 123 -4.70 0.00 5.73
CA GLN A 123 -3.74 0.70 4.91
C GLN A 123 -2.46 -0.12 4.85
N ILE A 124 -1.98 -0.34 3.63
CA ILE A 124 -0.68 -0.94 3.34
C ILE A 124 0.22 0.17 2.81
N ALA A 125 1.44 0.25 3.33
CA ALA A 125 2.41 1.27 2.97
C ALA A 125 3.80 0.67 2.77
N VAL A 126 4.64 1.39 2.01
CA VAL A 126 6.07 1.14 1.88
C VAL A 126 6.86 2.22 2.62
N THR A 127 8.13 1.95 2.89
CA THR A 127 9.09 3.00 3.28
C THR A 127 9.89 3.42 2.05
N ASP A 128 9.86 4.71 1.68
CA ASP A 128 10.60 5.22 0.51
C ASP A 128 12.12 5.40 0.78
N GLY A 129 12.87 5.83 -0.23
CA GLY A 129 14.32 6.11 -0.11
C GLY A 129 14.67 7.33 0.76
N LEU A 130 13.67 8.08 1.21
CA LEU A 130 13.80 9.18 2.18
C LEU A 130 13.32 8.79 3.58
N LEU A 131 13.12 7.49 3.83
CA LEU A 131 12.60 6.92 5.07
C LEU A 131 11.20 7.40 5.47
N ARG A 132 10.36 7.71 4.49
CA ARG A 132 8.98 8.07 4.74
C ARG A 132 8.05 6.92 4.42
N THR A 133 7.09 6.71 5.31
CA THR A 133 5.95 5.84 5.04
C THR A 133 5.11 6.44 3.93
N ARG A 134 4.82 5.65 2.90
CA ARG A 134 3.96 6.03 1.78
C ARG A 134 2.86 5.01 1.59
N PRO A 135 1.58 5.39 1.67
CA PRO A 135 0.49 4.45 1.40
C PRO A 135 0.57 3.97 -0.04
N ILE A 136 0.33 2.67 -0.24
CA ILE A 136 0.26 2.05 -1.57
C ILE A 136 -1.08 1.37 -1.83
N MET A 137 -1.81 1.01 -0.79
CA MET A 137 -3.12 0.38 -0.94
C MET A 137 -3.98 0.71 0.28
N PHE A 138 -5.26 0.91 0.01
CA PHE A 138 -6.28 1.09 1.03
C PHE A 138 -7.37 0.03 0.86
N SER A 139 -8.00 -0.32 1.96
CA SER A 139 -9.18 -1.18 1.95
C SER A 139 -10.18 -0.74 3.00
N LEU A 140 -11.40 -0.44 2.59
CA LEU A 140 -12.52 -0.11 3.47
C LEU A 140 -13.36 -1.34 3.73
N HIS A 141 -13.75 -1.56 4.98
CA HIS A 141 -14.49 -2.74 5.43
C HIS A 141 -15.71 -2.33 6.24
N SER A 142 -16.86 -2.97 6.00
CA SER A 142 -18.12 -2.72 6.70
C SER A 142 -18.25 -3.47 8.03
N THR A 143 -17.56 -4.59 8.20
CA THR A 143 -17.53 -5.37 9.44
C THR A 143 -16.11 -5.83 9.78
N GLU A 144 -15.81 -6.10 11.06
CA GLU A 144 -14.54 -6.70 11.49
C GLU A 144 -14.64 -8.24 11.50
N GLN A 145 -14.11 -8.92 10.48
CA GLN A 145 -13.97 -10.38 10.49
C GLN A 145 -12.57 -10.81 10.04
N THR A 146 -12.07 -11.95 10.54
CA THR A 146 -10.76 -12.52 10.17
C THR A 146 -10.65 -12.83 8.67
N GLU A 147 -11.77 -13.19 8.04
CA GLU A 147 -11.88 -13.45 6.60
C GLU A 147 -11.47 -12.23 5.76
N ASN A 148 -11.64 -11.03 6.30
CA ASN A 148 -11.27 -9.78 5.63
C ASN A 148 -9.77 -9.62 5.39
N LEU A 149 -8.92 -10.19 6.24
CA LEU A 149 -7.47 -10.13 6.03
C LEU A 149 -7.02 -11.05 4.89
N CYS A 150 -7.65 -12.23 4.76
CA CYS A 150 -7.36 -13.15 3.65
C CYS A 150 -7.69 -12.50 2.31
N ILE A 151 -8.87 -11.86 2.25
CA ILE A 151 -9.32 -11.12 1.07
C ILE A 151 -8.39 -9.93 0.78
N LEU A 152 -8.02 -9.14 1.80
CA LEU A 152 -7.05 -8.05 1.64
C LEU A 152 -5.72 -8.53 1.05
N LEU A 153 -5.16 -9.63 1.58
CA LEU A 153 -3.90 -10.20 1.10
C LEU A 153 -4.03 -10.78 -0.32
N LYS A 154 -5.18 -11.38 -0.66
CA LYS A 154 -5.49 -11.82 -2.02
C LYS A 154 -5.50 -10.62 -2.99
N HIS A 155 -6.23 -9.56 -2.68
CA HIS A 155 -6.24 -8.34 -3.49
C HIS A 155 -4.84 -7.75 -3.64
N PHE A 156 -4.05 -7.71 -2.56
CA PHE A 156 -2.67 -7.25 -2.63
C PHE A 156 -1.85 -8.07 -3.64
N ARG A 157 -1.91 -9.41 -3.56
CA ARG A 157 -1.19 -10.27 -4.50
C ARG A 157 -1.67 -10.11 -5.94
N GLU A 158 -2.96 -9.87 -6.16
CA GLU A 158 -3.49 -9.63 -7.52
C GLU A 158 -3.03 -8.28 -8.10
N ILE A 159 -2.91 -7.24 -7.25
CA ILE A 159 -2.44 -5.90 -7.66
C ILE A 159 -0.95 -5.90 -7.95
N PHE A 160 -0.13 -6.38 -7.01
CA PHE A 160 1.32 -6.20 -7.05
C PHE A 160 2.06 -7.39 -7.67
N LYS A 161 1.45 -8.58 -7.71
CA LYS A 161 1.91 -9.84 -8.32
C LYS A 161 3.21 -10.42 -7.74
N ASP A 162 4.32 -9.70 -7.90
CA ASP A 162 5.63 -10.10 -7.40
C ASP A 162 5.89 -9.49 -6.03
N VAL A 163 6.17 -10.35 -5.05
CA VAL A 163 6.48 -9.98 -3.66
C VAL A 163 7.83 -10.50 -3.21
N SER A 164 8.62 -11.10 -4.12
CA SER A 164 9.89 -11.78 -3.83
C SER A 164 10.94 -10.84 -3.22
N SER A 165 10.86 -9.55 -3.55
CA SER A 165 11.77 -8.51 -3.06
C SER A 165 11.36 -7.91 -1.72
N THR A 166 10.22 -8.31 -1.15
CA THR A 166 9.82 -7.90 0.20
C THR A 166 10.58 -8.69 1.25
N LEU A 167 11.35 -7.98 2.08
CA LEU A 167 12.22 -8.55 3.11
C LEU A 167 11.58 -8.50 4.49
N THR A 168 10.78 -7.47 4.76
CA THR A 168 10.11 -7.27 6.05
C THR A 168 8.66 -6.84 5.86
N VAL A 169 7.75 -7.48 6.59
CA VAL A 169 6.34 -7.07 6.68
C VAL A 169 6.03 -6.74 8.14
N ALA A 170 5.86 -5.45 8.41
CA ALA A 170 5.57 -4.95 9.73
C ALA A 170 4.06 -4.79 9.94
N VAL A 171 3.51 -5.26 11.06
CA VAL A 171 2.05 -5.35 11.22
C VAL A 171 1.55 -4.72 12.52
N ASP A 172 0.61 -3.77 12.38
CA ASP A 172 -0.10 -3.06 13.46
C ASP A 172 -1.58 -3.45 13.60
N CYS A 173 -2.02 -4.48 12.90
CA CYS A 173 -3.41 -4.92 12.96
C CYS A 173 -3.51 -6.23 13.76
N PRO A 174 -4.70 -6.57 14.30
CA PRO A 174 -4.99 -7.90 14.79
C PRO A 174 -4.94 -8.86 13.62
N VAL A 175 -3.74 -9.22 13.26
CA VAL A 175 -3.49 -10.46 12.58
C VAL A 175 -3.73 -11.51 13.65
N SER A 176 -4.95 -12.01 13.69
CA SER A 176 -5.30 -13.17 14.52
C SER A 176 -4.42 -14.38 14.18
N ARG A 177 -3.75 -14.35 13.02
CA ARG A 177 -2.94 -15.43 12.45
C ARG A 177 -1.74 -14.92 11.63
N PRO A 178 -0.58 -14.58 12.25
CA PRO A 178 0.64 -14.15 11.55
C PRO A 178 1.04 -15.09 10.41
N GLU A 179 0.62 -16.35 10.50
CA GLU A 179 0.77 -17.39 9.48
C GLU A 179 0.15 -16.97 8.14
N LEU A 180 -1.00 -16.29 8.12
CA LEU A 180 -1.66 -15.84 6.87
C LEU A 180 -0.81 -14.80 6.12
N VAL A 181 -0.15 -13.91 6.88
CA VAL A 181 0.77 -12.92 6.30
C VAL A 181 2.01 -13.64 5.79
N GLN A 182 2.54 -14.60 6.55
CA GLN A 182 3.68 -15.42 6.14
C GLN A 182 3.39 -16.22 4.86
N GLU A 183 2.19 -16.79 4.70
CA GLU A 183 1.76 -17.48 3.47
C GLU A 183 1.73 -16.56 2.25
N SER A 184 1.41 -15.28 2.47
CA SER A 184 1.39 -14.27 1.40
C SER A 184 2.77 -13.71 1.08
N PHE A 185 3.70 -13.75 2.05
CA PHE A 185 5.08 -13.28 1.92
C PHE A 185 6.07 -14.34 2.44
N PRO A 186 6.27 -15.46 1.71
CA PRO A 186 7.00 -16.62 2.25
C PRO A 186 8.46 -16.34 2.61
N THR A 187 9.10 -15.40 1.92
CA THR A 187 10.51 -15.04 2.11
C THR A 187 10.71 -13.87 3.08
N ALA A 188 9.64 -13.16 3.45
CA ALA A 188 9.74 -11.98 4.29
C ALA A 188 9.72 -12.33 5.78
N ARG A 189 10.44 -11.54 6.58
CA ARG A 189 10.33 -11.56 8.04
C ARG A 189 9.09 -10.78 8.46
N ILE A 190 8.22 -11.44 9.24
CA ILE A 190 7.04 -10.80 9.82
C ILE A 190 7.40 -10.16 11.15
N VAL A 191 7.03 -8.90 11.33
CA VAL A 191 7.32 -8.14 12.54
C VAL A 191 6.04 -7.52 13.09
N LEU A 192 5.75 -7.78 14.37
CA LEU A 192 4.58 -7.24 15.05
C LEU A 192 4.93 -5.94 15.76
N SER A 193 4.04 -4.95 15.68
CA SER A 193 4.21 -3.69 16.39
C SER A 193 4.16 -3.88 17.91
N SER A 194 5.06 -3.21 18.64
CA SER A 194 4.99 -3.22 20.11
C SER A 194 3.66 -2.67 20.64
N SER A 195 3.06 -1.70 19.94
CA SER A 195 1.78 -1.11 20.32
C SER A 195 0.67 -2.16 20.24
N TYR A 196 0.65 -2.93 19.15
CA TYR A 196 -0.27 -4.02 18.91
C TYR A 196 -0.09 -5.13 19.95
N VAL A 197 1.14 -5.64 20.12
CA VAL A 197 1.45 -6.73 21.07
C VAL A 197 1.04 -6.34 22.50
N ARG A 198 1.37 -5.12 22.93
CA ARG A 198 0.94 -4.60 24.24
C ARG A 198 -0.57 -4.43 24.34
N LYS A 199 -1.25 -4.00 23.27
CA LYS A 199 -2.71 -3.82 23.23
C LYS A 199 -3.43 -5.15 23.37
N VAL A 200 -2.99 -6.20 22.67
CA VAL A 200 -3.56 -7.55 22.78
C VAL A 200 -3.39 -8.08 24.20
N PHE A 201 -2.18 -7.97 24.76
CA PHE A 201 -1.91 -8.43 26.11
C PHE A 201 -2.77 -7.68 27.16
N LYS A 202 -2.84 -6.35 27.10
CA LYS A 202 -3.68 -5.49 27.97
C LYS A 202 -5.19 -5.78 27.87
N ARG A 203 -5.66 -6.29 26.73
CA ARG A 203 -7.06 -6.70 26.58
C ARG A 203 -7.35 -7.96 27.39
N LYS A 204 -6.43 -8.93 27.36
CA LYS A 204 -6.58 -10.21 28.08
C LYS A 204 -6.29 -10.10 29.58
N PHE A 205 -5.27 -9.32 29.98
CA PHE A 205 -4.90 -9.18 31.38
C PHE A 205 -4.94 -7.71 31.84
N LYS A 206 -5.72 -7.45 32.89
CA LYS A 206 -5.87 -6.12 33.48
C LYS A 206 -4.88 -5.82 34.61
N ASN A 207 -4.09 -6.81 35.03
CA ASN A 207 -3.09 -6.63 36.09
C ASN A 207 -2.01 -5.61 35.66
N PRO A 208 -1.84 -4.48 36.37
CA PRO A 208 -0.91 -3.42 35.97
C PRO A 208 0.56 -3.85 36.08
N ILE A 209 0.92 -4.67 37.08
CA ILE A 209 2.28 -5.16 37.28
C ILE A 209 2.66 -6.10 36.14
N ALA A 210 1.78 -7.04 35.79
CA ALA A 210 1.99 -7.93 34.64
C ALA A 210 2.14 -7.13 33.34
N ASN A 211 1.31 -6.11 33.13
CA ASN A 211 1.39 -5.23 31.97
C ASN A 211 2.73 -4.46 31.89
N ASN A 212 3.29 -4.06 33.03
CA ASN A 212 4.60 -3.40 33.08
C ASN A 212 5.73 -4.37 32.74
N ILE A 213 5.75 -5.56 33.35
CA ILE A 213 6.74 -6.60 33.03
C ILE A 213 6.66 -6.98 31.55
N PHE A 214 5.45 -7.15 31.01
CA PHE A 214 5.26 -7.46 29.60
C PHE A 214 5.72 -6.32 28.68
N ALA A 215 5.50 -5.06 29.06
CA ALA A 215 6.03 -3.91 28.32
C ALA A 215 7.58 -3.90 28.28
N GLU A 216 8.24 -4.36 29.34
CA GLU A 216 9.70 -4.54 29.33
C GLU A 216 10.14 -5.69 28.42
N LEU A 217 9.38 -6.80 28.36
CA LEU A 217 9.64 -7.89 27.40
C LEU A 217 9.58 -7.39 25.95
N VAL A 218 8.60 -6.53 25.63
CA VAL A 218 8.37 -5.99 24.28
C VAL A 218 9.43 -4.94 23.87
N SER A 219 10.19 -4.39 24.82
CA SER A 219 11.14 -3.30 24.55
C SER A 219 12.61 -3.67 24.77
N THR A 220 12.89 -4.83 25.37
CA THR A 220 14.26 -5.24 25.68
C THR A 220 15.06 -5.57 24.41
N LEU A 221 16.29 -5.06 24.36
CA LEU A 221 17.32 -5.43 23.38
C LEU A 221 18.25 -6.53 23.92
N CYS A 222 18.14 -6.88 25.20
CA CYS A 222 19.02 -7.84 25.88
C CYS A 222 18.29 -9.17 26.11
N PRO A 223 18.80 -10.30 25.55
CA PRO A 223 18.23 -11.63 25.77
C PRO A 223 18.23 -12.06 27.25
N ASN A 224 19.23 -11.65 28.04
CA ASN A 224 19.28 -11.98 29.46
C ASN A 224 18.20 -11.24 30.25
N LYS A 225 17.99 -9.95 29.95
CA LYS A 225 16.90 -9.18 30.55
C LYS A 225 15.52 -9.74 30.18
N PHE A 226 15.37 -10.23 28.95
CA PHE A 226 14.17 -10.95 28.51
C PHE A 226 13.91 -12.19 29.38
N LYS A 227 14.91 -13.05 29.57
CA LYS A 227 14.81 -14.23 30.45
C LYS A 227 14.47 -13.85 31.89
N CYS A 228 15.12 -12.83 32.45
CA CYS A 228 14.84 -12.34 33.81
C CYS A 228 13.38 -11.87 33.96
N ASN A 229 12.85 -11.14 32.98
CA ASN A 229 11.48 -10.64 33.03
C ASN A 229 10.44 -11.75 32.86
N LEU A 230 10.72 -12.80 32.08
CA LEU A 230 9.89 -14.00 32.06
C LEU A 230 9.85 -14.71 33.42
N GLN A 231 10.99 -14.80 34.11
CA GLN A 231 11.04 -15.38 35.46
C GLN A 231 10.28 -14.52 36.48
N LYS A 232 10.35 -13.19 36.38
CA LYS A 232 9.51 -12.30 37.20
C LYS A 232 8.02 -12.54 36.94
N MET A 233 7.63 -12.72 35.67
CA MET A 233 6.24 -13.03 35.32
C MET A 233 5.80 -14.37 35.93
N LYS A 234 6.62 -15.41 35.84
CA LYS A 234 6.36 -16.73 36.45
C LYS A 234 6.11 -16.66 37.95
N LYS A 235 6.89 -15.84 38.65
CA LYS A 235 6.73 -15.61 40.11
C LYS A 235 5.49 -14.78 40.45
N LEU A 236 5.08 -13.88 39.54
CA LEU A 236 3.95 -12.99 39.74
C LEU A 236 2.61 -13.73 39.57
N ASP A 237 2.44 -14.42 38.45
CA ASP A 237 1.17 -15.05 38.08
C ASP A 237 1.42 -16.20 37.09
N SER A 238 1.17 -17.44 37.55
CA SER A 238 1.38 -18.64 36.74
C SER A 238 0.48 -18.68 35.50
N LYS A 239 -0.77 -18.23 35.59
CA LYS A 239 -1.71 -18.24 34.44
C LYS A 239 -1.28 -17.28 33.35
N VAL A 240 -0.78 -16.10 33.74
CA VAL A 240 -0.23 -15.13 32.79
C VAL A 240 1.04 -15.67 32.13
N TYR A 241 1.90 -16.30 32.93
CA TYR A 241 3.13 -16.93 32.43
C TYR A 241 2.84 -18.07 31.45
N ASP A 242 1.89 -18.95 31.77
CA ASP A 242 1.48 -20.07 30.91
C ASP A 242 0.95 -19.53 29.57
N TYR A 243 0.09 -18.52 29.61
CA TYR A 243 -0.40 -17.86 28.39
C TYR A 243 0.72 -17.24 27.54
N ILE A 244 1.69 -16.56 28.16
CA ILE A 244 2.83 -15.99 27.42
C ILE A 244 3.66 -17.11 26.79
N THR A 245 3.91 -18.17 27.55
CA THR A 245 4.72 -19.32 27.12
C THR A 245 4.07 -20.07 25.97
N GLU A 246 2.76 -20.23 26.00
CA GLU A 246 1.99 -20.92 24.96
C GLU A 246 1.84 -20.08 23.68
N HIS A 247 1.54 -18.78 23.79
CA HIS A 247 1.11 -17.99 22.62
C HIS A 247 2.12 -16.95 22.13
N TRP A 248 3.05 -16.47 22.96
CA TRP A 248 3.96 -15.37 22.60
C TRP A 248 5.41 -15.81 22.46
N ILE A 249 5.85 -16.77 23.26
CA ILE A 249 7.22 -17.30 23.18
C ILE A 249 7.53 -17.99 21.84
N PRO A 250 6.62 -18.79 21.24
CA PRO A 250 6.89 -19.42 19.95
C PRO A 250 7.18 -18.42 18.84
N ILE A 251 6.58 -17.23 18.92
CA ILE A 251 6.70 -16.15 17.93
C ILE A 251 7.57 -14.98 18.42
N LYS A 252 8.43 -15.17 19.43
CA LYS A 252 9.26 -14.10 20.04
C LYS A 252 10.12 -13.33 19.04
N GLU A 253 10.56 -14.01 17.97
CA GLU A 253 11.35 -13.41 16.89
C GLU A 253 10.54 -12.47 15.98
N MET A 254 9.22 -12.37 16.17
CA MET A 254 8.38 -11.41 15.46
C MET A 254 8.18 -10.11 16.25
N TRP A 255 8.41 -10.08 17.56
CA TRP A 255 7.99 -8.93 18.39
C TRP A 255 8.98 -8.46 19.45
N VAL A 256 10.02 -9.24 19.76
CA VAL A 256 11.00 -8.89 20.79
C VAL A 256 12.23 -8.29 20.10
N PRO A 257 12.58 -7.01 20.36
CA PRO A 257 13.74 -6.38 19.74
C PRO A 257 15.07 -7.12 19.92
N ALA A 258 15.26 -7.80 21.07
CA ALA A 258 16.45 -8.61 21.33
C ALA A 258 16.65 -9.78 20.34
N PHE A 259 15.61 -10.21 19.63
CA PHE A 259 15.63 -11.32 18.68
C PHE A 259 15.29 -10.87 17.24
N LEU A 260 15.40 -9.57 16.95
CA LEU A 260 15.11 -8.95 15.65
C LEU A 260 16.36 -8.32 15.00
N GLN A 261 17.56 -8.79 15.36
CA GLN A 261 18.83 -8.12 15.04
C GLN A 261 19.23 -8.21 13.56
N ASP A 262 18.67 -9.16 12.82
CA ASP A 262 18.93 -9.46 11.41
C ASP A 262 17.79 -9.02 10.48
N VAL A 263 16.75 -8.39 11.03
CA VAL A 263 15.58 -7.98 10.25
C VAL A 263 15.84 -6.65 9.57
N VAL A 264 15.51 -6.54 8.28
CA VAL A 264 15.66 -5.30 7.52
C VAL A 264 14.67 -4.25 8.02
N THR A 265 15.17 -3.15 8.58
CA THR A 265 14.35 -2.02 9.07
C THR A 265 14.72 -0.67 8.47
N LEU A 266 15.71 -0.64 7.55
CA LEU A 266 16.17 0.59 6.88
C LEU A 266 16.66 1.66 7.88
N GLY A 267 17.17 1.24 9.03
CA GLY A 267 17.66 2.16 10.07
C GLY A 267 16.58 2.81 10.92
N THR A 268 15.31 2.42 10.73
CA THR A 268 14.23 2.79 11.67
C THR A 268 14.16 1.76 12.81
N LYS A 269 13.76 2.20 14.01
CA LYS A 269 13.38 1.25 15.06
C LYS A 269 12.25 0.38 14.54
N VAL A 270 12.17 -0.88 14.92
CA VAL A 270 11.05 -1.80 14.59
C VAL A 270 9.68 -1.14 14.80
N ASN A 271 9.52 -0.37 15.88
CA ASN A 271 8.29 0.38 16.18
C ASN A 271 8.03 1.61 15.29
N GLY A 272 9.08 2.13 14.67
CA GLY A 272 9.03 3.23 13.69
C GLY A 272 8.53 2.75 12.33
N VAL A 273 8.85 1.51 11.92
CA VAL A 273 8.35 0.89 10.68
C VAL A 273 6.82 0.85 10.63
N VAL A 274 6.15 0.82 11.79
CA VAL A 274 4.72 0.46 11.92
C VAL A 274 3.77 1.67 12.05
N LYS A 275 4.26 2.90 12.20
CA LYS A 275 3.39 4.08 12.36
C LYS A 275 2.86 4.55 11.00
N CYS A 276 1.79 3.91 10.51
CA CYS A 276 1.37 4.13 9.11
C CYS A 276 0.01 4.77 8.90
N VAL A 277 -0.88 4.84 9.88
CA VAL A 277 -2.15 5.55 9.64
C VAL A 277 -1.91 7.04 9.75
N HIS A 278 -1.99 7.74 8.63
CA HIS A 278 -1.99 9.19 8.61
C HIS A 278 -3.26 9.71 9.32
N PRO A 279 -3.14 10.48 10.41
CA PRO A 279 -4.28 11.09 11.10
C PRO A 279 -5.23 11.83 10.14
N HIS A 280 -4.68 12.40 9.06
CA HIS A 280 -5.41 13.09 8.00
C HIS A 280 -6.42 12.22 7.26
N ILE A 281 -6.14 10.93 7.02
CA ILE A 281 -7.10 10.03 6.36
C ILE A 281 -8.29 9.77 7.29
N ARG A 282 -8.00 9.53 8.58
CA ARG A 282 -9.05 9.39 9.57
C ARG A 282 -9.89 10.67 9.68
N GLU A 283 -9.25 11.84 9.69
CA GLU A 283 -9.94 13.14 9.71
C GLU A 283 -10.79 13.37 8.47
N ALA A 284 -10.31 12.98 7.29
CA ALA A 284 -11.05 13.09 6.04
C ALA A 284 -12.31 12.21 6.06
N LEU A 285 -12.24 11.01 6.64
CA LEU A 285 -13.35 10.04 6.68
C LEU A 285 -14.37 10.29 7.79
N LYS A 286 -13.95 10.88 8.93
CA LYS A 286 -14.77 11.03 10.16
C LYS A 286 -16.11 11.71 9.96
N LYS A 287 -16.21 12.61 8.99
CA LYS A 287 -17.40 13.43 8.73
C LYS A 287 -18.41 12.78 7.77
N HIS A 288 -18.07 11.61 7.22
CA HIS A 288 -18.87 10.94 6.21
C HIS A 288 -19.70 9.81 6.84
N ASP A 289 -20.94 9.70 6.39
CA ASP A 289 -21.95 8.72 6.79
C ASP A 289 -22.30 7.73 5.67
N SER A 290 -21.70 7.87 4.48
CA SER A 290 -21.90 6.92 3.37
C SER A 290 -20.58 6.29 2.91
N LEU A 291 -20.63 5.03 2.47
CA LEU A 291 -19.47 4.35 1.84
C LEU A 291 -18.98 5.12 0.61
N LYS A 292 -19.92 5.65 -0.18
CA LYS A 292 -19.64 6.44 -1.38
C LYS A 292 -18.77 7.66 -1.06
N ASP A 293 -19.17 8.44 -0.06
CA ASP A 293 -18.44 9.66 0.29
C ASP A 293 -17.09 9.33 0.93
N CYS A 294 -17.02 8.24 1.70
CA CYS A 294 -15.77 7.71 2.22
C CYS A 294 -14.80 7.33 1.07
N LEU A 295 -15.29 6.67 0.01
CA LEU A 295 -14.48 6.31 -1.15
C LEU A 295 -13.99 7.55 -1.91
N ILE A 296 -14.85 8.55 -2.11
CA ILE A 296 -14.45 9.82 -2.75
C ILE A 296 -13.37 10.53 -1.92
N ALA A 297 -13.54 10.59 -0.60
CA ALA A 297 -12.57 11.22 0.30
C ALA A 297 -11.24 10.47 0.28
N LEU A 298 -11.28 9.13 0.37
CA LEU A 298 -10.11 8.27 0.32
C LEU A 298 -9.35 8.40 -1.01
N HIS A 299 -10.07 8.43 -2.12
CA HIS A 299 -9.53 8.66 -3.47
C HIS A 299 -8.76 9.99 -3.55
N LYS A 300 -9.35 11.06 -3.02
CA LYS A 300 -8.72 12.38 -2.99
C LYS A 300 -7.44 12.38 -2.14
N GLU A 301 -7.45 11.73 -0.98
CA GLU A 301 -6.26 11.61 -0.14
C GLU A 301 -5.16 10.76 -0.79
N ALA A 302 -5.52 9.67 -1.47
CA ALA A 302 -4.59 8.85 -2.23
C ALA A 302 -3.89 9.66 -3.34
N LYS A 303 -4.64 10.44 -4.13
CA LYS A 303 -4.06 11.36 -5.12
C LYS A 303 -3.16 12.43 -4.51
N ARG A 304 -3.57 13.03 -3.39
CA ARG A 304 -2.76 14.04 -2.68
C ARG A 304 -1.41 13.46 -2.25
N SER A 305 -1.40 12.23 -1.74
CA SER A 305 -0.17 11.52 -1.37
C SER A 305 0.78 11.35 -2.57
N CYS A 306 0.25 10.96 -3.73
CA CYS A 306 1.03 10.81 -4.97
C CYS A 306 1.63 12.15 -5.46
N ASN A 307 0.83 13.22 -5.42
CA ASN A 307 1.31 14.55 -5.84
C ASN A 307 2.42 15.09 -4.92
N PHE A 308 2.28 14.86 -3.61
CA PHE A 308 3.26 15.29 -2.62
C PHE A 308 4.61 14.57 -2.82
N LEU A 309 4.58 13.27 -3.15
CA LEU A 309 5.77 12.49 -3.50
C LEU A 309 6.59 13.13 -4.65
N GLN A 310 5.92 13.50 -5.74
CA GLN A 310 6.58 14.11 -6.91
C GLN A 310 7.24 15.45 -6.58
N ASN A 311 6.58 16.26 -5.73
CA ASN A 311 7.10 17.55 -5.33
C ASN A 311 8.29 17.43 -4.35
N GLU A 312 8.26 16.49 -3.41
CA GLU A 312 9.31 16.35 -2.40
C GLU A 312 10.64 15.82 -2.93
N GLY A 313 10.60 14.84 -3.85
CA GLY A 313 11.81 14.25 -4.44
C GLY A 313 12.66 15.32 -5.15
N SER A 314 12.00 16.26 -5.81
CA SER A 314 12.65 17.30 -6.62
C SER A 314 13.44 18.30 -5.78
N PHE A 315 12.97 18.69 -4.59
CA PHE A 315 13.67 19.73 -3.80
C PHE A 315 14.82 19.21 -2.93
N ARG A 316 14.73 17.97 -2.43
CA ARG A 316 15.71 17.45 -1.46
C ARG A 316 16.91 16.78 -2.13
N LEU A 317 16.72 16.15 -3.29
CA LEU A 317 17.76 15.33 -3.93
C LEU A 317 18.68 16.11 -4.88
N LEU A 318 18.44 17.41 -5.09
CA LEU A 318 19.26 18.25 -5.99
C LEU A 318 20.47 18.92 -5.32
N LYS A 319 20.51 18.96 -3.98
CA LYS A 319 21.60 19.65 -3.26
C LYS A 319 22.78 18.72 -3.04
N HIS A 320 23.92 19.05 -3.64
CA HIS A 320 25.18 18.35 -3.40
C HIS A 320 25.76 18.77 -2.04
N LYS A 321 26.29 17.80 -1.30
CA LYS A 321 26.93 18.02 0.01
C LYS A 321 28.44 18.01 -0.13
N ARG A 322 29.12 18.75 0.74
CA ARG A 322 30.58 18.74 0.82
C ARG A 322 31.02 17.75 1.90
N PHE A 323 31.67 16.68 1.48
CA PHE A 323 32.29 15.69 2.38
C PHE A 323 33.81 15.85 2.38
N ASN A 324 34.43 15.70 3.54
CA ASN A 324 35.89 15.76 3.72
C ASN A 324 36.52 14.37 3.48
N VAL A 325 36.52 13.94 2.22
CA VAL A 325 37.03 12.64 1.75
C VAL A 325 37.69 12.82 0.38
N ASP A 326 38.32 11.76 -0.14
CA ASP A 326 38.86 11.77 -1.50
C ASP A 326 37.77 12.00 -2.57
N GLU A 327 38.19 12.46 -3.75
CA GLU A 327 37.29 12.87 -4.83
C GLU A 327 36.34 11.75 -5.29
N LYS A 328 36.84 10.50 -5.40
CA LYS A 328 36.02 9.36 -5.85
C LYS A 328 34.95 9.02 -4.82
N LEU A 329 35.32 8.97 -3.54
CA LEU A 329 34.36 8.74 -2.47
C LEU A 329 33.36 9.90 -2.34
N HIS A 330 33.82 11.14 -2.53
CA HIS A 330 32.95 12.32 -2.53
C HIS A 330 31.89 12.27 -3.64
N GLU A 331 32.30 11.88 -4.86
CA GLU A 331 31.38 11.69 -5.98
C GLU A 331 30.37 10.58 -5.68
N PHE A 332 30.83 9.43 -5.20
CA PHE A 332 29.97 8.32 -4.80
C PHE A 332 28.93 8.74 -3.74
N LEU A 333 29.35 9.40 -2.66
CA LEU A 333 28.43 9.85 -1.61
C LEU A 333 27.37 10.83 -2.14
N ASN A 334 27.73 11.67 -3.12
CA ASN A 334 26.78 12.58 -3.76
C ASN A 334 25.81 11.91 -4.73
N GLN A 335 26.05 10.66 -5.13
CA GLN A 335 25.07 9.84 -5.86
C GLN A 335 24.00 9.25 -4.95
N LEU A 336 24.22 9.24 -3.63
CA LEU A 336 23.29 8.70 -2.64
C LEU A 336 22.28 9.76 -2.17
N THR A 337 21.10 9.31 -1.72
CA THR A 337 20.13 10.15 -1.01
C THR A 337 20.77 10.78 0.22
N ASP A 338 20.26 11.94 0.65
CA ASP A 338 20.81 12.69 1.79
C ASP A 338 20.95 11.85 3.07
N TYR A 339 19.99 10.96 3.33
CA TYR A 339 20.03 10.05 4.46
C TYR A 339 21.17 9.03 4.32
N ALA A 340 21.23 8.36 3.18
CA ALA A 340 22.21 7.33 2.91
C ALA A 340 23.63 7.91 2.88
N SER A 341 23.83 9.07 2.26
CA SER A 341 25.13 9.74 2.19
C SER A 341 25.64 10.10 3.58
N ASP A 342 24.80 10.70 4.43
CA ASP A 342 25.22 11.14 5.77
C ASP A 342 25.55 9.94 6.66
N LYS A 343 24.73 8.89 6.61
CA LYS A 343 24.94 7.71 7.44
C LYS A 343 26.15 6.91 6.99
N THR A 344 26.34 6.76 5.68
CA THR A 344 27.52 6.12 5.10
C THR A 344 28.79 6.91 5.44
N TYR A 345 28.77 8.24 5.27
CA TYR A 345 29.90 9.11 5.62
C TYR A 345 30.27 8.97 7.10
N ASN A 346 29.28 9.06 8.00
CA ASN A 346 29.51 8.94 9.45
C ASN A 346 30.07 7.58 9.85
N ASP A 347 29.75 6.50 9.11
CA ASP A 347 30.33 5.17 9.35
C ASP A 347 31.78 5.08 8.82
N ILE A 348 32.09 5.76 7.71
CA ILE A 348 33.44 5.75 7.12
C ILE A 348 34.44 6.51 7.99
N VAL A 349 34.10 7.72 8.44
CA VAL A 349 35.03 8.62 9.16
C VAL A 349 35.26 8.27 10.63
N ARG A 350 34.81 7.09 11.07
CA ARG A 350 35.09 6.58 12.42
C ARG A 350 36.60 6.42 12.61
N GLU A 351 37.07 6.71 13.82
CA GLU A 351 38.49 6.69 14.18
C GLU A 351 39.13 5.28 14.09
N SER A 352 38.35 4.22 14.27
CA SER A 352 38.87 2.86 14.23
C SER A 352 39.23 2.43 12.82
N ASP A 353 40.38 1.79 12.63
CA ASP A 353 40.78 1.28 11.32
C ASP A 353 40.18 -0.10 11.03
N ILE A 354 39.93 -0.35 9.74
CA ILE A 354 39.48 -1.66 9.23
C ILE A 354 40.69 -2.40 8.68
N THR A 355 40.90 -3.62 9.18
CA THR A 355 41.95 -4.52 8.67
C THR A 355 41.35 -5.58 7.77
N ILE A 356 41.90 -5.79 6.58
CA ILE A 356 41.54 -6.92 5.71
C ILE A 356 42.37 -8.13 6.16
N GLU A 357 41.70 -9.17 6.67
CA GLU A 357 42.35 -10.34 7.25
C GLU A 357 42.58 -11.43 6.21
N GLN A 358 41.59 -11.69 5.36
CA GLN A 358 41.64 -12.75 4.36
C GLN A 358 40.96 -12.29 3.07
N VAL A 359 41.62 -12.59 1.96
CA VAL A 359 41.16 -12.28 0.60
C VAL A 359 40.91 -13.60 -0.12
N GLU A 360 39.64 -13.92 -0.39
CA GLU A 360 39.22 -14.96 -1.32
C GLU A 360 38.67 -14.31 -2.59
N ASP A 361 38.49 -15.09 -3.66
CA ASP A 361 38.02 -14.56 -4.94
C ASP A 361 36.64 -13.91 -4.82
N ASP A 362 35.72 -14.54 -4.09
CA ASP A 362 34.33 -14.09 -3.94
C ASP A 362 34.05 -13.37 -2.61
N PHE A 363 34.83 -13.66 -1.58
CA PHE A 363 34.60 -13.17 -0.21
C PHE A 363 35.84 -12.53 0.39
N ILE A 364 35.65 -11.45 1.15
CA ILE A 364 36.70 -10.79 1.92
C ILE A 364 36.29 -10.76 3.39
N PHE A 365 37.22 -11.11 4.28
CA PHE A 365 37.04 -10.98 5.72
C PHE A 365 37.75 -9.75 6.25
N CYS A 366 37.03 -8.92 6.99
CA CYS A 366 37.51 -7.68 7.58
C CYS A 366 37.35 -7.70 9.10
N SER A 367 38.36 -7.27 9.84
CA SER A 367 38.25 -6.97 11.27
C SER A 367 38.02 -5.47 11.49
N ASP A 368 36.99 -5.14 12.28
CA ASP A 368 36.62 -3.78 12.69
C ASP A 368 36.11 -3.82 14.14
N ASP A 369 36.74 -3.02 15.01
CA ASP A 369 36.45 -2.95 16.45
C ASP A 369 36.43 -4.32 17.16
N GLY A 370 37.35 -5.22 16.78
CA GLY A 370 37.47 -6.56 17.36
C GLY A 370 36.39 -7.55 16.89
N ASN A 371 35.57 -7.19 15.90
CA ASN A 371 34.59 -8.08 15.28
C ASN A 371 35.01 -8.40 13.84
N SER A 372 34.70 -9.62 13.39
CA SER A 372 34.95 -10.06 12.02
C SER A 372 33.68 -9.94 11.16
N TYR A 373 33.83 -9.37 9.97
CA TYR A 373 32.76 -9.13 9.00
C TYR A 373 33.13 -9.74 7.65
N ARG A 374 32.15 -10.32 6.97
CA ARG A 374 32.31 -10.91 5.64
C ARG A 374 31.69 -10.00 4.60
N VAL A 375 32.47 -9.63 3.59
CA VAL A 375 32.05 -8.91 2.40
C VAL A 375 31.97 -9.87 1.22
N ASP A 376 30.80 -9.98 0.59
CA ASP A 376 30.60 -10.72 -0.66
C ASP A 376 30.78 -9.77 -1.85
N ARG A 377 31.79 -10.05 -2.68
CA ARG A 377 32.20 -9.22 -3.81
C ARG A 377 31.30 -9.36 -5.02
N ASN A 378 30.65 -10.52 -5.19
CA ASN A 378 29.71 -10.79 -6.27
C ASN A 378 28.40 -10.04 -6.07
N ASN A 379 28.00 -9.91 -4.82
CA ASN A 379 26.72 -9.33 -4.44
C ASN A 379 26.83 -7.90 -3.92
N GLY A 380 28.02 -7.44 -3.52
CA GLY A 380 28.19 -6.13 -2.88
C GLY A 380 27.45 -6.04 -1.54
N VAL A 381 27.47 -7.12 -0.75
CA VAL A 381 26.82 -7.19 0.57
C VAL A 381 27.84 -7.45 1.67
N CYS A 382 27.51 -7.01 2.88
CA CYS A 382 28.32 -7.19 4.08
C CYS A 382 27.45 -7.70 5.24
N THR A 383 28.04 -8.51 6.11
CA THR A 383 27.36 -9.04 7.29
C THR A 383 27.18 -8.02 8.42
N CYS A 384 27.74 -6.80 8.32
CA CYS A 384 27.52 -5.78 9.33
C CYS A 384 26.06 -5.28 9.32
N SER A 385 25.59 -4.76 10.45
CA SER A 385 24.20 -4.28 10.59
C SER A 385 23.85 -3.16 9.62
N LEU A 386 24.78 -2.24 9.33
CA LEU A 386 24.51 -1.13 8.42
C LEU A 386 24.11 -1.63 7.00
N ASN A 387 24.71 -2.71 6.52
CA ASN A 387 24.34 -3.29 5.23
C ASN A 387 23.21 -4.33 5.35
N SER A 388 23.29 -5.25 6.30
CA SER A 388 22.31 -6.35 6.43
C SER A 388 20.93 -5.89 6.91
N VAL A 389 20.85 -4.90 7.81
CA VAL A 389 19.59 -4.39 8.39
C VAL A 389 19.12 -3.13 7.68
N GLU A 390 20.04 -2.26 7.26
CA GLU A 390 19.68 -0.98 6.66
C GLU A 390 19.88 -0.90 5.15
N LEU A 391 20.48 -1.93 4.55
CA LEU A 391 20.75 -2.00 3.12
C LEU A 391 21.69 -0.89 2.63
N LEU A 392 22.43 -0.25 3.53
CA LEU A 392 23.32 0.87 3.20
C LEU A 392 24.73 0.37 2.83
N PRO A 393 25.46 1.12 2.00
CA PRO A 393 26.91 0.95 1.90
C PRO A 393 27.54 1.17 3.28
N CYS A 394 28.39 0.24 3.70
CA CYS A 394 29.09 0.34 4.98
C CYS A 394 30.59 0.57 4.77
N ARG A 395 31.29 1.00 5.80
CA ARG A 395 32.74 1.21 5.77
C ARG A 395 33.53 -0.01 5.27
N HIS A 396 33.10 -1.23 5.60
CA HIS A 396 33.70 -2.47 5.11
C HIS A 396 33.60 -2.62 3.57
N LEU A 397 32.41 -2.40 3.00
CA LEU A 397 32.17 -2.45 1.56
C LEU A 397 33.00 -1.40 0.83
N ILE A 398 33.05 -0.19 1.39
CA ILE A 398 33.83 0.93 0.85
C ILE A 398 35.32 0.58 0.87
N LYS A 399 35.85 0.10 1.99
CA LYS A 399 37.25 -0.32 2.11
C LYS A 399 37.61 -1.41 1.10
N VAL A 400 36.78 -2.45 0.98
CA VAL A 400 36.99 -3.54 0.03
C VAL A 400 36.92 -3.04 -1.41
N HIS A 401 35.92 -2.22 -1.74
CA HIS A 401 35.74 -1.65 -3.07
C HIS A 401 36.97 -0.85 -3.53
N PHE A 402 37.52 0.02 -2.67
CA PHE A 402 38.66 0.85 -3.02
C PHE A 402 40.03 0.15 -2.90
N SER A 403 40.13 -0.94 -2.11
CA SER A 403 41.42 -1.64 -1.90
C SER A 403 41.59 -2.86 -2.81
N VAL A 404 40.52 -3.61 -3.06
CA VAL A 404 40.53 -4.91 -3.78
C VAL A 404 39.59 -4.91 -4.98
N GLY A 405 38.50 -4.13 -4.91
CA GLY A 405 37.47 -4.08 -5.95
C GLY A 405 36.31 -5.05 -5.68
N LEU A 406 35.11 -4.63 -6.08
CA LEU A 406 33.90 -5.44 -6.10
C LEU A 406 33.60 -5.86 -7.54
N HIS A 407 33.12 -7.09 -7.74
CA HIS A 407 32.75 -7.59 -9.08
C HIS A 407 31.50 -6.89 -9.62
N THR A 408 30.65 -6.36 -8.72
CA THR A 408 29.50 -5.51 -9.08
C THR A 408 29.89 -4.12 -9.61
N GLY A 409 31.14 -3.69 -9.40
CA GLY A 409 31.59 -2.34 -9.75
C GLY A 409 31.05 -1.20 -8.87
N THR A 410 30.15 -1.47 -7.92
CA THR A 410 29.61 -0.44 -7.01
C THR A 410 29.38 -0.98 -5.60
N PRO A 411 29.70 -0.19 -4.54
CA PRO A 411 29.39 -0.56 -3.16
C PRO A 411 27.93 -0.28 -2.76
N CYS A 412 27.12 0.33 -3.64
CA CYS A 412 25.69 0.53 -3.41
C CYS A 412 24.86 -0.49 -4.19
N ARG A 413 24.63 -1.67 -3.60
CA ARG A 413 23.77 -2.73 -4.18
C ARG A 413 22.32 -2.29 -4.34
N TYR A 414 21.78 -1.56 -3.35
CA TYR A 414 20.34 -1.30 -3.24
C TYR A 414 19.99 0.04 -3.89
N PRO A 415 19.32 0.06 -5.06
CA PRO A 415 19.06 1.29 -5.81
C PRO A 415 18.26 2.32 -5.02
N ARG A 416 17.46 1.88 -4.02
CA ARG A 416 16.67 2.73 -3.12
C ARG A 416 17.46 3.88 -2.50
N TRP A 417 18.76 3.71 -2.34
CA TRP A 417 19.63 4.72 -1.74
C TRP A 417 20.27 5.67 -2.74
N SER A 418 20.12 5.43 -4.05
CA SER A 418 20.61 6.34 -5.09
C SER A 418 19.62 7.47 -5.38
N ARG A 419 20.14 8.66 -5.67
CA ARG A 419 19.32 9.83 -6.05
C ARG A 419 18.59 9.60 -7.36
N SER A 420 19.28 9.05 -8.36
CA SER A 420 18.71 8.73 -9.68
C SER A 420 17.49 7.83 -9.54
N HIS A 421 17.62 6.74 -8.78
CA HIS A 421 16.50 5.84 -8.49
C HIS A 421 15.40 6.49 -7.68
N ASN A 422 15.57 7.61 -6.99
CA ASN A 422 14.48 8.33 -6.28
C ASN A 422 13.87 9.49 -7.09
N LEU A 423 14.54 9.95 -8.15
CA LEU A 423 14.08 11.04 -9.03
C LEU A 423 13.29 10.58 -10.25
N GLN A 424 13.34 9.30 -10.62
CA GLN A 424 12.50 8.76 -11.69
C GLN A 424 10.99 9.06 -11.43
N PRO A 425 10.21 9.47 -12.45
CA PRO A 425 8.77 9.66 -12.31
C PRO A 425 8.06 8.35 -11.94
N LEU A 426 7.05 8.42 -11.07
CA LEU A 426 6.17 7.28 -10.73
C LEU A 426 5.09 7.01 -11.80
N SER A 427 5.22 7.62 -12.98
CA SER A 427 4.18 7.60 -14.01
C SER A 427 4.23 6.32 -14.84
N THR A 428 3.12 5.60 -14.82
CA THR A 428 2.64 4.73 -15.89
C THR A 428 1.44 5.37 -16.58
N ALA A 429 1.55 6.64 -16.99
CA ALA A 429 1.14 6.86 -18.37
C ALA A 429 2.00 5.86 -19.16
N LEU A 430 1.54 4.63 -19.47
CA LEU A 430 0.69 4.47 -20.63
C LEU A 430 0.88 5.73 -21.47
N LYS A 431 2.07 5.80 -22.10
CA LYS A 431 2.08 5.64 -23.55
C LYS A 431 0.99 4.61 -23.88
N ARG A 432 -0.27 5.04 -23.80
CA ARG A 432 -1.27 4.65 -24.76
C ARG A 432 -0.58 5.10 -26.03
N ASP A 433 0.13 4.16 -26.65
CA ASP A 433 0.09 4.13 -28.09
C ASP A 433 -1.35 4.47 -28.43
N LYS A 434 -1.52 5.52 -29.23
CA LYS A 434 -2.81 5.91 -29.76
C LYS A 434 -3.41 4.82 -30.66
N GLN A 435 -3.02 3.55 -30.51
CA GLN A 435 -3.97 2.45 -30.59
C GLN A 435 -4.98 2.60 -29.44
N VAL A 436 -5.88 3.55 -29.65
CA VAL A 436 -7.29 3.37 -29.32
C VAL A 436 -7.60 1.89 -29.51
N ASP A 437 -8.29 1.29 -28.56
CA ASP A 437 -8.89 -0.02 -28.70
C ASP A 437 -9.92 0.04 -29.84
N VAL A 438 -9.40 0.04 -31.07
CA VAL A 438 -10.13 0.08 -32.33
C VAL A 438 -11.06 -1.10 -32.36
N SER A 439 -10.70 -2.22 -31.73
CA SER A 439 -11.55 -3.40 -31.63
C SER A 439 -12.80 -3.16 -30.78
N SER A 440 -12.68 -2.52 -29.62
CA SER A 440 -13.83 -2.16 -28.77
C SER A 440 -14.69 -1.04 -29.38
N ALA A 441 -14.06 -0.02 -29.97
CA ALA A 441 -14.77 1.04 -30.68
C ALA A 441 -15.48 0.52 -31.94
N MET A 442 -14.83 -0.33 -32.74
CA MET A 442 -15.43 -1.00 -33.90
C MET A 442 -16.54 -1.95 -33.48
N ALA A 443 -16.38 -2.72 -32.40
CA ALA A 443 -17.45 -3.57 -31.89
C ALA A 443 -18.69 -2.75 -31.48
N MET A 444 -18.49 -1.58 -30.88
CA MET A 444 -19.58 -0.68 -30.52
C MET A 444 -20.25 -0.03 -31.75
N VAL A 445 -19.47 0.34 -32.77
CA VAL A 445 -19.98 0.88 -34.04
C VAL A 445 -20.73 -0.20 -34.83
N ILE A 446 -20.18 -1.42 -34.94
CA ILE A 446 -20.82 -2.57 -35.58
C ILE A 446 -22.14 -2.93 -34.86
N GLY A 447 -22.16 -2.88 -33.53
CA GLY A 447 -23.38 -3.08 -32.74
C GLY A 447 -24.46 -2.05 -33.07
N LYS A 448 -24.10 -0.77 -33.16
CA LYS A 448 -25.03 0.32 -33.53
C LYS A 448 -25.49 0.23 -34.99
N LEU A 449 -24.62 -0.17 -35.91
CA LEU A 449 -24.98 -0.36 -37.33
C LEU A 449 -25.95 -1.53 -37.51
N LYS A 450 -25.79 -2.63 -36.77
CA LYS A 450 -26.76 -3.74 -36.75
C LYS A 450 -28.14 -3.28 -36.23
N MET A 451 -28.17 -2.48 -35.17
CA MET A 451 -29.44 -1.92 -34.66
C MET A 451 -30.12 -0.97 -35.67
N LEU A 452 -29.35 -0.23 -36.47
CA LEU A 452 -29.88 0.63 -37.53
C LEU A 452 -30.38 -0.17 -38.74
N GLN A 453 -29.74 -1.30 -39.04
CA GLN A 453 -30.15 -2.20 -40.13
C GLN A 453 -31.54 -2.81 -39.89
N ASP A 454 -31.91 -3.03 -38.63
CA ASP A 454 -33.22 -3.57 -38.24
C ASP A 454 -34.34 -2.49 -38.20
N GLN A 455 -33.99 -1.19 -38.28
CA GLN A 455 -34.91 -0.07 -38.06
C GLN A 455 -35.01 0.93 -39.22
N CYS A 456 -34.11 0.87 -40.22
CA CYS A 456 -34.02 1.85 -41.30
C CYS A 456 -34.06 1.19 -42.70
N SER A 457 -34.48 1.96 -43.72
CA SER A 457 -34.50 1.46 -45.11
C SER A 457 -33.08 1.17 -45.65
N PRO A 458 -32.91 0.20 -46.57
CA PRO A 458 -31.59 -0.22 -47.06
C PRO A 458 -30.73 0.93 -47.63
N THR A 459 -31.37 1.95 -48.22
CA THR A 459 -30.70 3.12 -48.80
C THR A 459 -30.01 3.97 -47.74
N VAL A 460 -30.62 4.14 -46.57
CA VAL A 460 -30.08 4.94 -45.45
C VAL A 460 -28.89 4.23 -44.80
N VAL A 461 -28.97 2.90 -44.70
CA VAL A 461 -27.86 2.06 -44.20
C VAL A 461 -26.66 2.17 -45.14
N PHE A 462 -26.90 2.11 -46.45
CA PHE A 462 -25.85 2.20 -47.46
C PHE A 462 -25.12 3.56 -47.47
N GLU A 463 -25.86 4.68 -47.40
CA GLU A 463 -25.25 6.02 -47.31
C GLU A 463 -24.43 6.20 -46.02
N THR A 464 -24.92 5.65 -44.90
CA THR A 464 -24.23 5.75 -43.61
C THR A 464 -22.93 4.95 -43.60
N VAL A 465 -22.92 3.74 -44.17
CA VAL A 465 -21.71 2.92 -44.32
C VAL A 465 -20.68 3.61 -45.22
N ASN A 466 -21.11 4.21 -46.34
CA ASN A 466 -20.19 4.93 -47.23
C ASN A 466 -19.55 6.15 -46.57
N ARG A 467 -20.29 6.89 -45.73
CA ARG A 467 -19.72 8.01 -44.94
C ARG A 467 -18.71 7.53 -43.91
N ILE A 468 -18.97 6.39 -43.26
CA ILE A 468 -18.03 5.82 -42.29
C ILE A 468 -16.75 5.36 -42.99
N ASN A 469 -16.85 4.72 -44.15
CA ASN A 469 -15.68 4.30 -44.93
C ASN A 469 -14.83 5.49 -45.38
N ALA A 470 -15.44 6.59 -45.82
CA ALA A 470 -14.71 7.82 -46.17
C ALA A 470 -13.92 8.40 -44.98
N ILE A 471 -14.52 8.42 -43.79
CA ILE A 471 -13.86 8.91 -42.55
C ILE A 471 -12.69 7.99 -42.14
N ILE A 472 -12.83 6.67 -42.34
CA ILE A 472 -11.78 5.69 -42.04
C ILE A 472 -10.60 5.86 -43.02
N GLU A 473 -10.88 6.07 -44.32
CA GLU A 473 -9.85 6.31 -45.33
C GLU A 473 -9.10 7.63 -45.07
N GLU A 474 -9.79 8.71 -44.70
CA GLU A 474 -9.14 9.98 -44.30
C GLU A 474 -8.24 9.81 -43.06
N SER A 475 -8.68 9.04 -42.05
CA SER A 475 -7.90 8.77 -40.84
C SER A 475 -6.70 7.83 -41.07
N ALA A 476 -6.76 6.95 -42.08
CA ALA A 476 -5.63 6.09 -42.45
C ALA A 476 -4.50 6.86 -43.14
N ILE A 477 -4.84 7.90 -43.89
CA ILE A 477 -3.88 8.77 -44.59
C ILE A 477 -3.12 9.68 -43.59
N GLU A 478 -3.80 10.22 -42.56
CA GLU A 478 -3.14 11.03 -41.54
C GLU A 478 -2.10 10.26 -40.69
N ASN A 479 -2.29 8.95 -40.48
CA ASN A 479 -1.35 8.14 -39.72
C ASN A 479 -0.07 7.76 -40.49
N LEU A 480 -0.12 7.74 -41.83
CA LEU A 480 1.07 7.52 -42.69
C LEU A 480 1.99 8.75 -42.76
N CYS A 481 1.46 9.96 -42.57
CA CYS A 481 2.24 11.20 -42.57
C CYS A 481 3.00 11.48 -41.26
N ILE A 482 2.70 10.74 -40.18
CA ILE A 482 3.34 10.94 -38.86
C ILE A 482 4.57 10.02 -38.67
N SER A 483 4.73 8.97 -39.48
CA SER A 483 5.82 7.99 -39.31
C SER A 483 7.12 8.33 -40.06
N SER A 484 7.18 9.42 -40.84
CA SER A 484 8.34 9.72 -41.71
C SER A 484 9.31 10.79 -41.18
N THR A 485 9.22 11.23 -39.92
CA THR A 485 10.05 12.33 -39.38
C THR A 485 10.87 12.01 -38.13
N SER A 486 11.15 10.73 -37.82
CA SER A 486 12.03 10.37 -36.69
C SER A 486 13.22 9.48 -37.04
N SER A 487 13.84 9.72 -38.18
CA SER A 487 15.18 9.20 -38.49
C SER A 487 15.98 10.34 -39.10
N ASP A 488 16.52 11.20 -38.24
CA ASP A 488 17.77 11.95 -38.43
C ASP A 488 17.87 12.97 -37.30
N LEU A 489 18.77 12.72 -36.34
CA LEU A 489 19.73 13.66 -35.75
C LEU A 489 20.32 13.10 -34.44
N PHE A 490 21.65 12.97 -34.52
CA PHE A 490 22.70 12.63 -33.55
C PHE A 490 22.46 12.87 -32.06
#